data_AF-A0A7S0AAW2-F1
#
_entry.id   AF-A0A7S0AAW2-F1
#
_cell.length_a   1.000
_cell.length_b   1.000
_cell.length_c   1.000
_cell.angle_alpha   90.00
_cell.angle_beta   90.00
_cell.angle_gamma   90.00
#
_symmetry.space_group_name_H-M   'P 1'
#
loop_
_entity.id
_entity.type
_entity.pdbx_description
1 polymer ?
#
loop_
_entity_poly.entity_id
_entity_poly.type
_entity_poly.pdbx_seq_one_letter_code
_entity_poly.pdbx_strand_id
1 'polypeptide(L)'
;VFYNGSSGTEYLTVSLHGSIDNELYGYGALFFPVSGIQDSPGGLALVDPAGVVEFLSYGGSFMATDGPAQGLTATDVNVSESNGTPVGHSIQLAGRGTAASDFAWQAPAVDSPGEFNAGQTVLESGPWINEFHYHNTGNDTGEFVEIVGPVGLPLDGWSVVFYNGSSGTEYLTVSLHGSIDNELYGYGALFFPVSGIQDSPGGLALVDPAGVVEFLSYGGSFMATDGPAQGLTATDVNVSESNGTPVGHSIQLAGRGTAASDFAWQAPAVDSPGEFNAGQTVLESGPWINEFHYHNTGNDTGEFVEIVGPVGLPLDGWSVVFYNGSS
;
A
#
# COMPACT_ATOMS: atom_id res chain seq x y z
N VAL A 1 -13.56 42.13 3.95
CA VAL A 1 -13.32 42.31 2.50
C VAL A 1 -13.71 40.98 1.89
N PHE A 2 -14.82 40.94 1.14
CA PHE A 2 -15.26 39.72 0.46
C PHE A 2 -14.34 39.53 -0.76
N TYR A 3 -13.42 38.58 -0.70
CA TYR A 3 -12.60 38.21 -1.86
C TYR A 3 -13.45 37.33 -2.78
N ASN A 4 -13.52 37.68 -4.06
CA ASN A 4 -14.19 36.89 -5.08
C ASN A 4 -13.23 35.81 -5.59
N GLY A 5 -13.29 34.60 -5.03
CA GLY A 5 -12.50 33.44 -5.46
C GLY A 5 -12.77 33.08 -6.92
N SER A 6 -11.98 33.62 -7.86
CA SER A 6 -12.26 33.51 -9.30
C SER A 6 -11.02 33.49 -10.20
N SER A 7 -9.85 33.08 -9.69
CA SER A 7 -8.57 33.29 -10.39
C SER A 7 -7.65 32.07 -10.50
N GLY A 8 -7.98 30.93 -9.90
CA GLY A 8 -7.05 29.79 -9.83
C GLY A 8 -5.79 30.11 -9.01
N THR A 9 -5.83 31.16 -8.18
CA THR A 9 -4.66 31.63 -7.43
C THR A 9 -4.62 30.97 -6.06
N GLU A 10 -3.42 30.62 -5.63
CA GLU A 10 -3.09 30.24 -4.26
C GLU A 10 -3.49 31.36 -3.28
N TYR A 11 -4.04 30.97 -2.13
CA TYR A 11 -4.38 31.92 -1.06
C TYR A 11 -3.95 31.47 0.34
N LEU A 12 -3.66 30.17 0.53
CA LEU A 12 -3.28 29.61 1.82
C LEU A 12 -2.38 28.38 1.60
N THR A 13 -1.30 28.29 2.36
CA THR A 13 -0.44 27.12 2.43
C THR A 13 -0.40 26.62 3.87
N VAL A 14 -0.62 25.32 4.06
CA VAL A 14 -0.48 24.64 5.35
C VAL A 14 0.67 23.65 5.24
N SER A 15 1.76 23.88 5.96
CA SER A 15 2.85 22.90 6.06
C SER A 15 2.37 21.70 6.87
N LEU A 16 2.61 20.50 6.33
CA LEU A 16 2.34 19.26 7.04
C LEU A 16 3.54 18.90 7.90
N HIS A 17 3.27 18.24 9.02
CA HIS A 17 4.26 17.83 9.99
C HIS A 17 3.82 16.54 10.68
N GLY A 18 4.78 15.83 11.28
CA GLY A 18 4.53 14.58 11.98
C GLY A 18 4.79 13.35 11.10
N SER A 19 4.39 12.21 11.63
CA SER A 19 4.45 10.90 10.97
C SER A 19 3.07 10.27 11.03
N ILE A 20 2.69 9.56 9.98
CA ILE A 20 1.47 8.77 9.96
C ILE A 20 1.67 7.52 10.82
N ASP A 21 0.74 7.26 11.74
CA ASP A 21 0.76 6.08 12.61
C ASP A 21 0.15 4.86 11.90
N ASN A 22 0.38 3.65 12.43
CA ASN A 22 -0.25 2.44 11.91
C ASN A 22 -1.62 2.24 12.58
N GLU A 23 -2.69 2.65 11.90
CA GLU A 23 -4.07 2.41 12.35
C GLU A 23 -4.64 1.14 11.72
N LEU A 24 -4.32 0.89 10.44
CA LEU A 24 -4.79 -0.26 9.70
C LEU A 24 -3.75 -0.67 8.65
N TYR A 25 -3.12 -1.82 8.90
CA TYR A 25 -2.32 -2.55 7.90
C TYR A 25 -1.23 -1.72 7.19
N GLY A 26 -0.50 -0.93 7.97
CA GLY A 26 0.56 -0.07 7.46
C GLY A 26 0.08 1.26 6.92
N TYR A 27 -1.18 1.65 7.15
CA TYR A 27 -1.71 2.97 6.86
C TYR A 27 -2.32 3.62 8.10
N GLY A 28 -2.40 4.95 8.08
CA GLY A 28 -3.15 5.73 9.06
C GLY A 28 -3.64 7.04 8.50
N ALA A 29 -4.59 7.65 9.21
CA ALA A 29 -5.12 8.96 8.94
C ALA A 29 -4.35 10.02 9.75
N LEU A 30 -4.17 11.21 9.18
CA LEU A 30 -3.58 12.33 9.89
C LEU A 30 -4.34 13.61 9.61
N PHE A 31 -4.92 14.14 10.69
CA PHE A 31 -5.77 15.32 10.69
C PHE A 31 -4.97 16.62 10.84
N PHE A 32 -5.30 17.62 10.03
CA PHE A 32 -4.75 18.96 10.09
C PHE A 32 -5.88 20.00 10.21
N PRO A 33 -6.00 20.70 11.35
CA PRO A 33 -6.94 21.80 11.46
C PRO A 33 -6.49 22.95 10.57
N VAL A 34 -7.42 23.48 9.79
CA VAL A 34 -7.19 24.62 8.89
C VAL A 34 -8.20 25.71 9.25
N SER A 35 -7.90 26.96 8.92
CA SER A 35 -8.88 28.04 9.11
C SER A 35 -8.83 28.98 7.93
N GLY A 36 -10.01 29.40 7.47
CA GLY A 36 -10.19 30.26 6.31
C GLY A 36 -10.05 29.52 4.98
N ILE A 37 -10.50 28.28 4.91
CA ILE A 37 -10.75 27.63 3.62
C ILE A 37 -11.89 28.42 2.96
N GLN A 38 -11.78 28.66 1.66
CA GLN A 38 -12.79 29.44 0.95
C GLN A 38 -13.93 28.55 0.46
N ASP A 39 -15.14 29.07 0.54
CA ASP A 39 -16.33 28.47 -0.06
C ASP A 39 -16.14 28.14 -1.54
N SER A 40 -16.95 27.21 -2.02
CA SER A 40 -17.02 26.81 -3.42
C SER A 40 -17.26 28.01 -4.38
N PRO A 41 -16.60 28.07 -5.56
CA PRO A 41 -15.62 27.09 -6.04
C PRO A 41 -14.23 27.30 -5.45
N GLY A 42 -13.57 26.21 -5.09
CA GLY A 42 -12.24 26.20 -4.50
C GLY A 42 -11.50 24.90 -4.79
N GLY A 43 -10.24 24.82 -4.38
CA GLY A 43 -9.47 23.60 -4.51
C GLY A 43 -8.27 23.54 -3.59
N LEU A 44 -7.68 22.37 -3.50
CA LEU A 44 -6.54 22.07 -2.63
C LEU A 44 -5.60 21.10 -3.33
N ALA A 45 -4.30 21.36 -3.23
CA ALA A 45 -3.26 20.49 -3.74
C ALA A 45 -2.43 19.93 -2.59
N LEU A 46 -2.22 18.61 -2.60
CA LEU A 46 -1.22 17.96 -1.78
C LEU A 46 0.12 18.00 -2.50
N VAL A 47 1.15 18.53 -1.84
CA VAL A 47 2.44 18.85 -2.47
C VAL A 47 3.57 18.27 -1.61
N ASP A 48 4.45 17.52 -2.25
CA ASP A 48 5.69 16.99 -1.68
C ASP A 48 6.92 17.83 -2.18
N PRO A 49 8.15 17.52 -1.72
CA PRO A 49 9.34 18.21 -2.23
C PRO A 49 9.63 18.04 -3.73
N ALA A 50 9.04 17.04 -4.38
CA ALA A 50 9.18 16.78 -5.81
C ALA A 50 8.12 17.50 -6.67
N GLY A 51 6.96 17.85 -6.11
CA GLY A 51 5.89 18.58 -6.77
C GLY A 51 4.48 18.25 -6.26
N VAL A 52 3.49 18.45 -7.12
CA VAL A 52 2.08 18.17 -6.80
C VAL A 52 1.81 16.67 -6.89
N VAL A 53 1.32 16.09 -5.79
CA VAL A 53 0.90 14.68 -5.68
C VAL A 53 -0.56 14.53 -6.08
N GLU A 54 -1.41 15.43 -5.59
CA GLU A 54 -2.84 15.44 -5.86
C GLU A 54 -3.34 16.87 -5.97
N PHE A 55 -4.26 17.15 -6.90
CA PHE A 55 -4.91 18.45 -7.01
C PHE A 55 -6.41 18.30 -7.23
N LEU A 56 -7.17 18.65 -6.20
CA LEU A 56 -8.62 18.50 -6.14
C LEU A 56 -9.31 19.85 -6.17
N SER A 57 -10.52 19.88 -6.73
CA SER A 57 -11.42 21.01 -6.62
C SER A 57 -12.80 20.59 -6.13
N TYR A 58 -13.53 21.57 -5.60
CA TYR A 58 -14.93 21.47 -5.23
C TYR A 58 -15.68 22.63 -5.87
N GLY A 59 -16.83 22.33 -6.48
CA GLY A 59 -17.61 23.31 -7.23
C GLY A 59 -17.20 23.49 -8.68
N GLY A 60 -16.53 22.49 -9.27
CA GLY A 60 -16.10 22.48 -10.66
C GLY A 60 -14.57 22.47 -10.83
N SER A 61 -14.11 21.97 -11.98
CA SER A 61 -12.68 21.97 -12.32
C SER A 61 -12.17 23.35 -12.74
N PHE A 62 -10.94 23.67 -12.38
CA PHE A 62 -10.26 24.89 -12.79
C PHE A 62 -8.76 24.66 -12.92
N MET A 63 -8.06 25.57 -13.60
CA MET A 63 -6.60 25.54 -13.73
C MET A 63 -5.96 26.51 -12.75
N ALA A 64 -4.94 26.07 -12.01
CA ALA A 64 -4.18 26.95 -11.14
C ALA A 64 -3.30 27.91 -11.97
N THR A 65 -3.22 29.17 -11.55
CA THR A 65 -2.51 30.24 -12.27
C THR A 65 -1.18 30.62 -11.64
N ASP A 66 -0.95 30.22 -10.39
CA ASP A 66 0.28 30.36 -9.62
C ASP A 66 0.45 29.16 -8.66
N GLY A 67 1.38 29.27 -7.71
CA GLY A 67 1.68 28.24 -6.73
C GLY A 67 2.32 26.97 -7.32
N PRO A 68 2.55 25.94 -6.50
CA PRO A 68 3.10 24.66 -6.95
C PRO A 68 2.27 23.95 -8.02
N ALA A 69 0.96 24.20 -8.07
CA ALA A 69 0.06 23.61 -9.06
C ALA A 69 -0.08 24.44 -10.35
N GLN A 70 0.72 25.50 -10.54
CA GLN A 70 0.61 26.39 -11.70
C GLN A 70 0.53 25.61 -13.04
N GLY A 71 -0.55 25.84 -13.79
CA GLY A 71 -0.80 25.22 -15.09
C GLY A 71 -1.41 23.82 -15.02
N LEU A 72 -1.61 23.25 -13.83
CA LEU A 72 -2.36 22.01 -13.62
C LEU A 72 -3.86 22.31 -13.50
N THR A 73 -4.68 21.39 -14.00
CA THR A 73 -6.14 21.42 -13.84
C THR A 73 -6.53 20.54 -12.66
N ALA A 74 -7.27 21.10 -11.72
CA ALA A 74 -7.81 20.39 -10.56
C ALA A 74 -8.89 19.39 -10.99
N THR A 75 -8.91 18.22 -10.34
CA THR A 75 -9.96 17.21 -10.52
C THR A 75 -11.12 17.52 -9.57
N ASP A 76 -12.32 17.71 -10.12
CA ASP A 76 -13.50 18.00 -9.30
C ASP A 76 -13.93 16.76 -8.51
N VAL A 77 -14.18 16.93 -7.21
CA VAL A 77 -14.65 15.84 -6.32
C VAL A 77 -16.10 15.47 -6.59
N ASN A 78 -16.84 16.28 -7.35
CA ASN A 78 -18.25 16.06 -7.75
C ASN A 78 -19.25 15.93 -6.58
N VAL A 79 -18.84 16.35 -5.38
CA VAL A 79 -19.67 16.48 -4.18
C VAL A 79 -19.40 17.85 -3.55
N SER A 80 -20.32 18.34 -2.73
CA SER A 80 -20.23 19.70 -2.19
C SER A 80 -20.84 19.80 -0.81
N GLU A 81 -20.24 20.67 0.00
CA GLU A 81 -20.86 21.19 1.20
C GLU A 81 -21.73 22.41 0.87
N SER A 82 -22.72 22.67 1.72
CA SER A 82 -23.67 23.76 1.54
C SER A 82 -24.10 24.33 2.89
N ASN A 83 -24.87 25.42 2.88
CA ASN A 83 -25.49 25.98 4.08
C ASN A 83 -26.45 25.01 4.80
N GLY A 84 -26.70 23.82 4.22
CA GLY A 84 -27.43 22.72 4.85
C GLY A 84 -26.55 21.60 5.41
N THR A 85 -25.23 21.63 5.21
CA THR A 85 -24.28 20.66 5.79
C THR A 85 -24.21 20.87 7.30
N PRO A 86 -24.51 19.85 8.13
CA PRO A 86 -24.42 20.01 9.58
C PRO A 86 -23.00 20.27 10.06
N VAL A 87 -22.84 20.95 11.19
CA VAL A 87 -21.54 21.06 11.88
C VAL A 87 -21.06 19.66 12.29
N GLY A 88 -19.77 19.37 12.09
CA GLY A 88 -19.18 18.05 12.33
C GLY A 88 -19.43 17.06 11.18
N HIS A 89 -19.68 17.58 9.98
CA HIS A 89 -19.77 16.78 8.77
C HIS A 89 -18.81 17.32 7.71
N SER A 90 -18.28 16.43 6.90
CA SER A 90 -17.19 16.65 5.95
C SER A 90 -17.42 15.87 4.66
N ILE A 91 -16.87 16.36 3.56
CA ILE A 91 -16.68 15.54 2.36
C ILE A 91 -15.53 14.56 2.63
N GLN A 92 -15.78 13.27 2.34
CA GLN A 92 -14.86 12.20 2.70
C GLN A 92 -14.83 11.08 1.65
N LEU A 93 -13.68 10.42 1.49
CA LEU A 93 -13.52 9.24 0.64
C LEU A 93 -14.14 8.00 1.29
N ALA A 94 -14.83 7.17 0.49
CA ALA A 94 -15.25 5.83 0.88
C ALA A 94 -15.00 4.83 -0.25
N GLY A 95 -15.00 3.53 0.08
CA GLY A 95 -14.67 2.47 -0.87
C GLY A 95 -13.59 1.55 -0.34
N ARG A 96 -13.00 0.76 -1.24
CA ARG A 96 -12.04 -0.29 -0.88
C ARG A 96 -10.89 -0.31 -1.89
N GLY A 97 -9.64 -0.13 -1.43
CA GLY A 97 -8.47 -0.14 -2.32
C GLY A 97 -7.16 0.27 -1.64
N THR A 98 -6.11 0.47 -2.42
CA THR A 98 -4.74 0.75 -1.93
C THR A 98 -4.23 2.13 -2.34
N ALA A 99 -4.97 2.85 -3.18
CA ALA A 99 -4.64 4.20 -3.62
C ALA A 99 -5.90 5.08 -3.72
N ALA A 100 -5.71 6.41 -3.74
CA ALA A 100 -6.78 7.40 -3.83
C ALA A 100 -7.83 7.09 -4.94
N SER A 101 -7.36 6.63 -6.10
CA SER A 101 -8.20 6.32 -7.27
C SER A 101 -9.17 5.16 -7.07
N ASP A 102 -8.96 4.32 -6.05
CA ASP A 102 -9.84 3.19 -5.74
C ASP A 102 -11.05 3.61 -4.88
N PHE A 103 -11.02 4.82 -4.34
CA PHE A 103 -12.05 5.40 -3.51
C PHE A 103 -12.90 6.41 -4.30
N ALA A 104 -14.08 6.69 -3.79
CA ALA A 104 -14.97 7.69 -4.35
C ALA A 104 -15.34 8.71 -3.28
N TRP A 105 -15.27 9.99 -3.64
CA TRP A 105 -15.76 11.09 -2.82
C TRP A 105 -17.25 10.95 -2.54
N GLN A 106 -17.62 11.03 -1.26
CA GLN A 106 -19.00 10.95 -0.80
C GLN A 106 -19.53 12.32 -0.38
N ALA A 107 -20.85 12.47 -0.44
CA ALA A 107 -21.53 13.63 0.14
C ALA A 107 -21.26 13.73 1.65
N PRO A 108 -21.46 14.92 2.25
CA PRO A 108 -21.04 15.13 3.63
C PRO A 108 -21.61 14.13 4.64
N ALA A 109 -20.73 13.47 5.39
CA ALA A 109 -21.03 12.53 6.46
C ALA A 109 -20.30 12.96 7.75
N VAL A 110 -20.56 12.29 8.88
CA VAL A 110 -19.91 12.65 10.17
C VAL A 110 -18.40 12.59 10.01
N ASP A 111 -17.70 13.62 10.48
CA ASP A 111 -16.25 13.71 10.36
C ASP A 111 -15.51 12.64 11.18
N SER A 112 -14.32 12.24 10.70
CA SER A 112 -13.49 11.20 11.33
C SER A 112 -12.05 11.65 11.59
N PRO A 113 -11.82 12.78 12.28
CA PRO A 113 -10.49 13.37 12.40
C PRO A 113 -9.49 12.43 13.09
N GLY A 114 -8.44 12.06 12.36
CA GLY A 114 -7.35 11.18 12.79
C GLY A 114 -7.73 9.70 12.79
N GLU A 115 -8.77 9.33 12.05
CA GLU A 115 -9.21 7.94 11.88
C GLU A 115 -9.69 7.73 10.44
N PHE A 116 -9.77 6.48 9.97
CA PHE A 116 -10.35 6.21 8.65
C PHE A 116 -11.84 6.59 8.55
N ASN A 117 -12.24 7.03 7.36
CA ASN A 117 -13.61 7.42 7.04
C ASN A 117 -14.60 6.25 7.18
N ALA A 118 -15.85 6.58 7.48
CA ALA A 118 -16.92 5.58 7.53
C ALA A 118 -17.14 4.92 6.15
N GLY A 119 -16.96 3.60 6.07
CA GLY A 119 -17.09 2.85 4.82
C GLY A 119 -15.85 2.91 3.92
N GLN A 120 -14.74 3.42 4.42
CA GLN A 120 -13.43 3.28 3.82
C GLN A 120 -12.75 2.00 4.32
N THR A 121 -12.14 1.27 3.41
CA THR A 121 -11.31 0.11 3.73
C THR A 121 -10.06 0.16 2.88
N VAL A 122 -8.96 0.62 3.49
CA VAL A 122 -7.66 0.47 2.84
C VAL A 122 -7.31 -1.01 2.80
N LEU A 123 -6.90 -1.47 1.63
CA LEU A 123 -6.49 -2.85 1.43
C LEU A 123 -5.00 -3.01 1.60
N GLU A 124 -4.66 -4.21 2.08
CA GLU A 124 -3.33 -4.75 1.96
C GLU A 124 -3.10 -5.17 0.51
N SER A 125 -1.94 -4.81 -0.05
CA SER A 125 -1.27 -5.78 -0.90
C SER A 125 -0.91 -6.95 0.02
N GLY A 126 -1.65 -8.05 -0.06
CA GLY A 126 -1.39 -9.21 0.79
C GLY A 126 0.09 -9.65 0.72
N PRO A 127 0.57 -10.38 1.74
CA PRO A 127 1.95 -10.82 1.76
C PRO A 127 2.22 -11.78 0.60
N TRP A 128 3.48 -11.93 0.22
CA TRP A 128 3.91 -12.82 -0.84
C TRP A 128 5.19 -13.55 -0.47
N ILE A 129 5.47 -14.64 -1.19
CA ILE A 129 6.72 -15.38 -1.06
C ILE A 129 7.82 -14.56 -1.74
N ASN A 130 8.79 -14.11 -0.95
CA ASN A 130 9.81 -13.16 -1.39
C ASN A 130 11.11 -13.84 -1.84
N GLU A 131 11.51 -14.85 -1.08
CA GLU A 131 12.76 -15.57 -1.23
C GLU A 131 12.59 -16.98 -0.69
N PHE A 132 13.24 -17.96 -1.31
CA PHE A 132 13.29 -19.32 -0.78
C PHE A 132 14.55 -20.05 -1.22
N HIS A 133 14.96 -21.02 -0.41
CA HIS A 133 16.11 -21.88 -0.64
C HIS A 133 15.73 -23.34 -0.47
N TYR A 134 15.98 -24.18 -1.49
CA TYR A 134 15.70 -25.61 -1.46
C TYR A 134 16.89 -26.50 -1.80
N HIS A 135 17.93 -25.99 -2.47
CA HIS A 135 19.04 -26.82 -2.94
C HIS A 135 20.38 -26.09 -3.04
N ASN A 136 21.46 -26.71 -2.55
CA ASN A 136 22.81 -26.21 -2.72
C ASN A 136 23.87 -27.30 -2.85
N THR A 137 25.13 -26.90 -3.05
CA THR A 137 26.25 -27.84 -3.03
C THR A 137 26.31 -28.60 -1.70
N GLY A 138 26.03 -29.90 -1.72
CA GLY A 138 26.22 -30.78 -0.58
C GLY A 138 24.91 -31.41 -0.13
N ASN A 139 24.47 -31.07 1.09
CA ASN A 139 23.31 -31.67 1.75
C ASN A 139 22.21 -30.62 2.02
N ASP A 140 21.99 -29.70 1.08
CA ASP A 140 20.91 -28.68 1.12
C ASP A 140 20.83 -27.96 2.48
N THR A 141 21.95 -27.35 2.88
CA THR A 141 22.02 -26.72 4.20
C THR A 141 21.45 -25.31 4.17
N GLY A 142 20.60 -24.99 5.14
CA GLY A 142 20.08 -23.63 5.33
C GLY A 142 18.82 -23.35 4.51
N GLU A 143 17.97 -24.36 4.30
CA GLU A 143 16.68 -24.20 3.62
C GLU A 143 15.75 -23.22 4.36
N PHE A 144 14.99 -22.43 3.61
CA PHE A 144 14.07 -21.45 4.18
C PHE A 144 13.03 -20.96 3.19
N VAL A 145 12.04 -20.24 3.73
CA VAL A 145 11.15 -19.37 2.98
C VAL A 145 11.07 -18.02 3.69
N GLU A 146 11.02 -16.94 2.92
CA GLU A 146 10.83 -15.59 3.43
C GLU A 146 9.57 -14.99 2.83
N ILE A 147 8.84 -14.27 3.68
CA ILE A 147 7.59 -13.61 3.33
C ILE A 147 7.79 -12.10 3.45
N VAL A 148 7.44 -11.36 2.41
CA VAL A 148 7.33 -9.90 2.48
C VAL A 148 5.87 -9.50 2.53
N GLY A 149 5.56 -8.42 3.24
CA GLY A 149 4.22 -7.87 3.28
C GLY A 149 4.15 -6.55 4.06
N PRO A 150 2.93 -6.06 4.29
CA PRO A 150 2.70 -4.84 5.04
C PRO A 150 3.17 -4.97 6.49
N VAL A 151 3.74 -3.90 7.04
CA VAL A 151 4.12 -3.83 8.46
C VAL A 151 2.92 -4.08 9.36
N GLY A 152 3.16 -4.85 10.41
CA GLY A 152 2.19 -5.14 11.45
C GLY A 152 1.21 -6.24 11.06
N LEU A 153 1.25 -6.75 9.82
CA LEU A 153 0.46 -7.91 9.41
C LEU A 153 0.83 -9.12 10.29
N PRO A 154 -0.11 -9.63 11.12
CA PRO A 154 0.12 -10.85 11.86
C PRO A 154 0.01 -12.06 10.92
N LEU A 155 0.99 -12.96 11.00
CA LEU A 155 0.99 -14.22 10.24
C LEU A 155 0.40 -15.39 11.04
N ASP A 156 -0.24 -15.13 12.19
CA ASP A 156 -0.93 -16.18 12.94
C ASP A 156 -2.08 -16.78 12.13
N GLY A 157 -2.05 -18.11 11.98
CA GLY A 157 -3.01 -18.84 11.16
C GLY A 157 -2.64 -18.95 9.68
N TRP A 158 -1.56 -18.30 9.25
CA TRP A 158 -0.97 -18.49 7.93
C TRP A 158 -0.04 -19.71 7.91
N SER A 159 0.20 -20.26 6.71
CA SER A 159 1.15 -21.34 6.51
C SER A 159 1.79 -21.31 5.12
N VAL A 160 2.96 -21.92 5.00
CA VAL A 160 3.53 -22.33 3.72
C VAL A 160 3.39 -23.85 3.59
N VAL A 161 2.76 -24.31 2.52
CA VAL A 161 2.56 -25.73 2.23
C VAL A 161 3.41 -26.11 1.02
N PHE A 162 4.29 -27.09 1.20
CA PHE A 162 5.18 -27.59 0.17
C PHE A 162 4.63 -28.82 -0.52
N TYR A 163 4.83 -28.89 -1.82
CA TYR A 163 4.27 -29.88 -2.73
C TYR A 163 5.36 -30.57 -3.54
N ASN A 164 5.22 -31.89 -3.71
CA ASN A 164 6.06 -32.66 -4.61
C ASN A 164 5.61 -32.41 -6.05
N GLY A 165 6.49 -31.88 -6.91
CA GLY A 165 6.11 -31.50 -8.27
C GLY A 165 5.83 -32.67 -9.22
N SER A 166 6.24 -33.89 -8.85
CA SER A 166 5.96 -35.10 -9.66
C SER A 166 4.59 -35.72 -9.36
N SER A 167 4.17 -35.74 -8.10
CA SER A 167 2.86 -36.28 -7.70
C SER A 167 1.77 -35.23 -7.58
N GLY A 168 2.13 -33.96 -7.34
CA GLY A 168 1.21 -32.89 -6.97
C GLY A 168 0.72 -32.98 -5.53
N THR A 169 1.30 -33.86 -4.69
CA THR A 169 0.86 -34.06 -3.31
C THR A 169 1.64 -33.16 -2.34
N GLU A 170 0.97 -32.61 -1.33
CA GLU A 170 1.64 -31.93 -0.21
C GLU A 170 2.52 -32.92 0.57
N TYR A 171 3.64 -32.45 1.12
CA TYR A 171 4.54 -33.28 1.94
C TYR A 171 5.04 -32.59 3.20
N LEU A 172 4.93 -31.27 3.28
CA LEU A 172 5.38 -30.47 4.42
C LEU A 172 4.52 -29.22 4.56
N THR A 173 4.14 -28.89 5.79
CA THR A 173 3.44 -27.64 6.11
C THR A 173 4.20 -26.94 7.22
N VAL A 174 4.51 -25.67 7.01
CA VAL A 174 5.16 -24.79 7.98
C VAL A 174 4.14 -23.73 8.41
N SER A 175 3.73 -23.75 9.68
CA SER A 175 2.91 -22.68 10.24
C SER A 175 3.76 -21.41 10.39
N LEU A 176 3.22 -20.29 9.92
CA LEU A 176 3.84 -18.99 10.09
C LEU A 176 3.38 -18.35 11.40
N HIS A 177 4.24 -17.53 11.98
CA HIS A 177 3.99 -16.80 13.21
C HIS A 177 4.77 -15.49 13.20
N GLY A 178 4.36 -14.56 14.07
CA GLY A 178 4.97 -13.24 14.18
C GLY A 178 4.23 -12.18 13.37
N SER A 179 4.77 -10.98 13.40
CA SER A 179 4.27 -9.82 12.66
C SER A 179 5.41 -9.28 11.81
N ILE A 180 5.11 -8.94 10.56
CA ILE A 180 6.07 -8.29 9.67
C ILE A 180 6.43 -6.93 10.25
N ASP A 181 7.72 -6.58 10.26
CA ASP A 181 8.23 -5.31 10.75
C ASP A 181 8.23 -4.23 9.66
N ASN A 182 8.78 -3.05 9.98
CA ASN A 182 8.88 -1.94 9.03
C ASN A 182 10.34 -1.73 8.66
N GLU A 183 10.71 -2.16 7.46
CA GLU A 183 12.02 -1.92 6.89
C GLU A 183 12.00 -0.71 5.95
N LEU A 184 10.97 -0.62 5.10
CA LEU A 184 10.84 0.46 4.11
C LEU A 184 9.39 0.69 3.68
N TYR A 185 8.95 1.96 3.72
CA TYR A 185 7.65 2.42 3.21
C TYR A 185 6.42 1.61 3.68
N GLY A 186 6.44 1.10 4.91
CA GLY A 186 5.32 0.33 5.46
C GLY A 186 5.34 -1.16 5.08
N TYR A 187 6.48 -1.66 4.61
CA TYR A 187 6.72 -3.07 4.32
C TYR A 187 7.97 -3.57 5.04
N GLY A 188 8.03 -4.88 5.26
CA GLY A 188 9.19 -5.59 5.77
C GLY A 188 9.18 -7.06 5.34
N ALA A 189 10.20 -7.80 5.75
CA ALA A 189 10.40 -9.20 5.47
C ALA A 189 10.42 -10.03 6.76
N LEU A 190 9.89 -11.24 6.70
CA LEU A 190 9.98 -12.19 7.80
C LEU A 190 10.46 -13.55 7.31
N PHE A 191 11.58 -13.97 7.87
CA PHE A 191 12.30 -15.18 7.52
C PHE A 191 11.83 -16.40 8.33
N PHE A 192 11.65 -17.53 7.66
CA PHE A 192 11.25 -18.79 8.26
C PHE A 192 12.22 -19.91 7.87
N PRO A 193 13.03 -20.44 8.80
CA PRO A 193 13.86 -21.60 8.51
C PRO A 193 12.98 -22.83 8.28
N VAL A 194 13.30 -23.61 7.27
CA VAL A 194 12.61 -24.85 6.90
C VAL A 194 13.64 -25.97 6.84
N SER A 195 13.20 -27.22 6.93
CA SER A 195 14.09 -28.35 6.73
C SER A 195 13.40 -29.45 5.96
N GLY A 196 14.10 -30.03 4.99
CA GLY A 196 13.61 -31.09 4.14
C GLY A 196 12.67 -30.60 3.04
N ILE A 197 12.94 -29.42 2.48
CA ILE A 197 12.37 -29.05 1.19
C ILE A 197 12.92 -30.03 0.14
N GLN A 198 12.06 -30.48 -0.76
CA GLN A 198 12.45 -31.44 -1.79
C GLN A 198 13.11 -30.71 -2.95
N ASP A 199 14.15 -31.31 -3.52
CA ASP A 199 14.72 -30.87 -4.78
C ASP A 199 13.68 -30.85 -5.92
N SER A 200 14.00 -30.09 -6.97
CA SER A 200 13.20 -29.95 -8.18
C SER A 200 12.81 -31.30 -8.84
N PRO A 201 11.57 -31.46 -9.32
CA PRO A 201 10.51 -30.45 -9.33
C PRO A 201 9.74 -30.41 -8.00
N GLY A 202 9.45 -29.20 -7.54
CA GLY A 202 8.71 -28.95 -6.31
C GLY A 202 7.92 -27.65 -6.39
N GLY A 203 7.12 -27.39 -5.37
CA GLY A 203 6.38 -26.15 -5.25
C GLY A 203 6.00 -25.83 -3.83
N LEU A 204 5.52 -24.61 -3.63
CA LEU A 204 5.13 -24.07 -2.33
C LEU A 204 3.95 -23.12 -2.50
N ALA A 205 2.98 -23.24 -1.60
CA ALA A 205 1.82 -22.38 -1.54
C ALA A 205 1.83 -21.55 -0.26
N LEU A 206 1.63 -20.25 -0.37
CA LEU A 206 1.31 -19.37 0.76
C LEU A 206 -0.20 -19.43 0.99
N VAL A 207 -0.61 -19.76 2.21
CA VAL A 207 -2.00 -20.05 2.57
C VAL A 207 -2.40 -19.25 3.79
N ASP A 208 -3.48 -18.50 3.68
CA ASP A 208 -4.12 -17.76 4.78
C ASP A 208 -5.36 -18.54 5.29
N PRO A 209 -6.07 -18.05 6.34
CA PRO A 209 -7.29 -18.70 6.82
C PRO A 209 -8.45 -18.77 5.80
N ALA A 210 -8.41 -17.97 4.74
CA ALA A 210 -9.42 -17.95 3.67
C ALA A 210 -9.08 -18.89 2.50
N GLY A 211 -7.80 -19.21 2.27
CA GLY A 211 -7.34 -20.13 1.24
C GLY A 211 -5.93 -19.82 0.72
N VAL A 212 -5.65 -20.27 -0.51
CA VAL A 212 -4.35 -20.07 -1.16
C VAL A 212 -4.22 -18.63 -1.66
N VAL A 213 -3.17 -17.94 -1.21
CA VAL A 213 -2.80 -16.59 -1.64
C VAL A 213 -1.88 -16.65 -2.85
N GLU A 214 -0.90 -17.56 -2.83
CA GLU A 214 0.08 -17.73 -3.89
C GLU A 214 0.43 -19.22 -4.02
N PHE A 215 0.64 -19.71 -5.25
CA PHE A 215 1.13 -21.07 -5.48
C PHE A 215 2.22 -21.09 -6.56
N LEU A 216 3.45 -21.33 -6.11
CA LEU A 216 4.66 -21.31 -6.92
C LEU A 216 5.23 -22.71 -7.12
N SER A 217 5.96 -22.89 -8.21
CA SER A 217 6.72 -24.09 -8.54
C SER A 217 8.11 -23.75 -9.03
N TYR A 218 9.02 -24.69 -8.88
CA TYR A 218 10.35 -24.68 -9.46
C TYR A 218 10.60 -26.02 -10.14
N GLY A 219 11.26 -25.99 -11.29
CA GLY A 219 11.45 -27.18 -12.13
C GLY A 219 10.26 -27.52 -13.03
N GLY A 220 9.38 -26.55 -13.28
CA GLY A 220 8.21 -26.68 -14.14
C GLY A 220 6.87 -26.64 -13.38
N SER A 221 5.83 -26.16 -14.07
CA SER A 221 4.48 -26.07 -13.54
C SER A 221 3.83 -27.46 -13.37
N PHE A 222 3.07 -27.64 -12.29
CA PHE A 222 2.26 -28.82 -12.04
C PHE A 222 0.96 -28.45 -11.33
N MET A 223 0.00 -29.37 -11.29
CA MET A 223 -1.27 -29.19 -10.57
C MET A 223 -1.22 -29.94 -9.24
N ALA A 224 -1.63 -29.29 -8.16
CA ALA A 224 -1.75 -29.96 -6.86
C ALA A 224 -2.95 -30.92 -6.87
N THR A 225 -2.75 -32.11 -6.30
CA THR A 225 -3.74 -33.20 -6.25
C THR A 225 -4.42 -33.32 -4.89
N ASP A 226 -3.85 -32.72 -3.85
CA ASP A 226 -4.38 -32.66 -2.48
C ASP A 226 -3.97 -31.34 -1.79
N GLY A 227 -4.22 -31.24 -0.49
CA GLY A 227 -3.91 -30.07 0.32
C GLY A 227 -4.72 -28.82 -0.03
N PRO A 228 -4.39 -27.66 0.56
CA PRO A 228 -5.10 -26.40 0.33
C PRO A 228 -5.10 -25.94 -1.13
N ALA A 229 -4.05 -26.26 -1.90
CA ALA A 229 -3.95 -25.92 -3.32
C ALA A 229 -4.58 -26.95 -4.27
N GLN A 230 -5.32 -27.96 -3.78
CA GLN A 230 -5.91 -29.00 -4.61
C GLN A 230 -6.66 -28.43 -5.84
N GLY A 231 -6.27 -28.88 -7.03
CA GLY A 231 -6.85 -28.46 -8.31
C GLY A 231 -6.31 -27.15 -8.87
N LEU A 232 -5.47 -26.42 -8.12
CA LEU A 232 -4.74 -25.24 -8.61
C LEU A 232 -3.47 -25.69 -9.34
N THR A 233 -3.08 -24.92 -10.36
CA THR A 233 -1.82 -25.11 -11.09
C THR A 233 -0.79 -24.11 -10.55
N ALA A 234 0.37 -24.60 -10.14
CA ALA A 234 1.48 -23.78 -9.67
C ALA A 234 2.08 -22.96 -10.81
N THR A 235 2.47 -21.72 -10.52
CA THR A 235 3.19 -20.86 -11.45
C THR A 235 4.69 -21.13 -11.34
N ASP A 236 5.37 -21.44 -12.44
CA ASP A 236 6.82 -21.69 -12.42
C ASP A 236 7.59 -20.38 -12.22
N VAL A 237 8.56 -20.38 -11.31
CA VAL A 237 9.46 -19.24 -11.08
C VAL A 237 10.48 -19.07 -12.20
N ASN A 238 10.64 -20.08 -13.07
CA ASN A 238 11.52 -20.07 -14.25
C ASN A 238 13.03 -19.87 -13.94
N VAL A 239 13.41 -20.05 -12.68
CA VAL A 239 14.79 -20.06 -12.19
C VAL A 239 14.97 -21.28 -11.28
N SER A 240 16.21 -21.72 -11.08
CA SER A 240 16.47 -22.96 -10.35
C SER A 240 17.76 -22.89 -9.55
N GLU A 241 17.77 -23.64 -8.46
CA GLU A 241 18.98 -24.00 -7.75
C GLU A 241 19.56 -25.31 -8.29
N SER A 242 20.82 -25.58 -7.98
CA SER A 242 21.54 -26.76 -8.46
C SER A 242 22.61 -27.18 -7.46
N ASN A 243 23.23 -28.34 -7.70
CA ASN A 243 24.43 -28.77 -6.98
C ASN A 243 25.61 -27.78 -7.09
N GLY A 244 25.53 -26.78 -7.98
CA GLY A 244 26.48 -25.68 -8.09
C GLY A 244 26.07 -24.39 -7.37
N THR A 245 24.87 -24.31 -6.80
CA THR A 245 24.43 -23.16 -5.98
C THR A 245 25.27 -23.14 -4.71
N PRO A 246 25.97 -22.04 -4.38
CA PRO A 246 26.74 -21.93 -3.15
C PRO A 246 25.83 -21.95 -1.91
N VAL A 247 26.37 -22.43 -0.78
CA VAL A 247 25.69 -22.27 0.52
C VAL A 247 25.57 -20.78 0.86
N GLY A 248 24.40 -20.36 1.34
CA GLY A 248 24.08 -18.94 1.61
C GLY A 248 23.59 -18.19 0.36
N HIS A 249 23.09 -18.93 -0.64
CA HIS A 249 22.45 -18.35 -1.82
C HIS A 249 21.06 -18.96 -2.03
N SER A 250 20.15 -18.15 -2.57
CA SER A 250 18.71 -18.42 -2.63
C SER A 250 18.09 -17.79 -3.88
N ILE A 251 17.00 -18.40 -4.36
CA ILE A 251 16.13 -17.80 -5.37
C ILE A 251 15.35 -16.67 -4.71
N GLN A 252 15.38 -15.49 -5.32
CA GLN A 252 14.86 -14.27 -4.71
C GLN A 252 14.20 -13.33 -5.73
N LEU A 253 13.19 -12.58 -5.31
CA LEU A 253 12.54 -11.54 -6.12
C LEU A 253 13.39 -10.27 -6.19
N ALA A 254 13.45 -9.65 -7.38
CA ALA A 254 14.02 -8.32 -7.57
C ALA A 254 13.13 -7.48 -8.49
N GLY A 255 13.27 -6.15 -8.43
CA GLY A 255 12.40 -5.22 -9.17
C GLY A 255 11.87 -4.10 -8.28
N ARG A 256 10.81 -3.42 -8.74
CA ARG A 256 10.28 -2.24 -8.07
C ARG A 256 8.75 -2.24 -8.11
N GLY A 257 8.09 -2.18 -6.95
CA GLY A 257 6.63 -2.22 -6.85
C GLY A 257 6.11 -2.39 -5.43
N THR A 258 4.83 -2.74 -5.29
CA THR A 258 4.16 -2.99 -3.99
C THR A 258 3.42 -4.32 -3.94
N ALA A 259 3.45 -5.10 -5.02
CA ALA A 259 2.88 -6.44 -5.07
C ALA A 259 3.85 -7.43 -5.74
N ALA A 260 3.69 -8.73 -5.44
CA ALA A 260 4.51 -9.82 -6.01
C ALA A 260 4.67 -9.74 -7.53
N SER A 261 3.59 -9.37 -8.25
CA SER A 261 3.56 -9.25 -9.71
C SER A 261 4.43 -8.14 -10.29
N ASP A 262 4.88 -7.20 -9.47
CA ASP A 262 5.76 -6.11 -9.88
C ASP A 262 7.25 -6.52 -9.88
N PHE A 263 7.54 -7.68 -9.30
CA PHE A 263 8.88 -8.23 -9.17
C PHE A 263 9.06 -9.43 -10.10
N ALA A 264 10.32 -9.79 -10.34
CA ALA A 264 10.68 -10.95 -11.13
C ALA A 264 11.66 -11.84 -10.35
N TRP A 265 11.42 -13.14 -10.39
CA TRP A 265 12.30 -14.15 -9.81
C TRP A 265 13.69 -14.11 -10.47
N GLN A 266 14.72 -14.07 -9.64
CA GLN A 266 16.12 -14.07 -10.05
C GLN A 266 16.79 -15.41 -9.75
N ALA A 267 17.82 -15.72 -10.52
CA ALA A 267 18.69 -16.85 -10.24
C ALA A 267 19.38 -16.69 -8.87
N PRO A 268 19.88 -17.77 -8.25
CA PRO A 268 20.39 -17.72 -6.89
C PRO A 268 21.45 -16.65 -6.64
N ALA A 269 21.19 -15.76 -5.68
CA ALA A 269 22.10 -14.74 -5.19
C ALA A 269 22.24 -14.86 -3.66
N VAL A 270 23.12 -14.06 -3.03
CA VAL A 270 23.33 -14.12 -1.57
C VAL A 270 21.99 -13.89 -0.85
N ASP A 271 21.68 -14.74 0.12
CA ASP A 271 20.44 -14.66 0.90
C ASP A 271 20.34 -13.37 1.73
N SER A 272 19.11 -12.93 2.01
CA SER A 272 18.82 -11.72 2.79
C SER A 272 17.84 -11.99 3.93
N PRO A 273 18.15 -12.92 4.86
CA PRO A 273 17.18 -13.39 5.84
C PRO A 273 16.65 -12.27 6.75
N GLY A 274 15.36 -11.99 6.61
CA GLY A 274 14.62 -10.99 7.39
C GLY A 274 14.87 -9.56 6.93
N GLU A 275 15.31 -9.38 5.68
CA GLU A 275 15.51 -8.08 5.06
C GLU A 275 15.12 -8.17 3.56
N PHE A 276 14.82 -7.05 2.92
CA PHE A 276 14.58 -7.06 1.46
C PHE A 276 15.76 -7.61 0.64
N ASN A 277 15.40 -8.30 -0.45
CA ASN A 277 16.34 -8.88 -1.41
C ASN A 277 17.22 -7.83 -2.10
N ALA A 278 18.40 -8.27 -2.55
CA ALA A 278 19.30 -7.41 -3.31
C ALA A 278 18.65 -6.97 -4.65
N GLY A 279 18.53 -5.66 -4.86
CA GLY A 279 17.92 -5.11 -6.08
C GLY A 279 16.38 -5.11 -6.06
N GLN A 280 15.78 -5.41 -4.92
CA GLN A 280 14.37 -5.16 -4.67
C GLN A 280 14.18 -3.75 -4.12
N THR A 281 13.11 -3.08 -4.54
CA THR A 281 12.73 -1.76 -4.03
C THR A 281 11.22 -1.69 -3.91
N VAL A 282 10.72 -1.69 -2.68
CA VAL A 282 9.30 -1.40 -2.48
C VAL A 282 9.04 0.06 -2.77
N LEU A 283 7.91 0.34 -3.42
CA LEU A 283 7.48 1.70 -3.72
C LEU A 283 6.67 2.30 -2.59
N GLU A 284 6.92 3.57 -2.31
CA GLU A 284 6.02 4.38 -1.50
C GLU A 284 4.70 4.56 -2.26
N SER A 285 3.58 4.14 -1.65
CA SER A 285 2.29 4.75 -1.95
C SER A 285 2.29 6.12 -1.27
N GLY A 286 2.36 7.21 -2.04
CA GLY A 286 2.25 8.54 -1.45
C GLY A 286 0.93 8.69 -0.67
N PRO A 287 0.87 9.59 0.33
CA PRO A 287 -0.37 9.91 0.98
C PRO A 287 -1.32 10.60 -0.01
N TRP A 288 -2.61 10.57 0.29
CA TRP A 288 -3.65 11.25 -0.47
C TRP A 288 -4.57 12.04 0.46
N ILE A 289 -5.28 13.01 -0.12
CA ILE A 289 -6.30 13.77 0.60
C ILE A 289 -7.48 12.83 0.85
N ASN A 290 -7.81 12.63 2.12
CA ASN A 290 -8.79 11.65 2.55
C ASN A 290 -10.17 12.26 2.84
N GLU A 291 -10.16 13.42 3.46
CA GLU A 291 -11.33 14.10 3.97
C GLU A 291 -11.01 15.59 4.11
N PHE A 292 -11.98 16.46 3.83
CA PHE A 292 -11.84 17.89 4.08
C PHE A 292 -13.19 18.54 4.36
N HIS A 293 -13.12 19.62 5.13
CA HIS A 293 -14.28 20.42 5.51
C HIS A 293 -14.01 21.90 5.22
N TYR A 294 -14.87 22.52 4.40
CA TYR A 294 -14.76 23.91 3.99
C TYR A 294 -16.02 24.75 4.28
N HIS A 295 -17.19 24.14 4.51
CA HIS A 295 -18.43 24.89 4.68
C HIS A 295 -19.51 24.12 5.47
N ASN A 296 -20.23 24.81 6.36
CA ASN A 296 -21.34 24.22 7.13
C ASN A 296 -22.46 25.22 7.45
N THR A 297 -23.49 24.72 8.12
CA THR A 297 -24.52 25.53 8.78
C THR A 297 -23.85 26.46 9.80
N GLY A 298 -23.58 27.71 9.45
CA GLY A 298 -23.08 28.71 10.39
C GLY A 298 -22.03 29.65 9.80
N ASN A 299 -20.85 29.65 10.42
CA ASN A 299 -19.72 30.53 10.10
C ASN A 299 -18.47 29.70 9.72
N ASP A 300 -18.64 28.59 8.99
CA ASP A 300 -17.57 27.72 8.52
C ASP A 300 -16.61 27.31 9.65
N THR A 301 -17.18 26.83 10.76
CA THR A 301 -16.38 26.46 11.93
C THR A 301 -15.88 25.03 11.82
N GLY A 302 -14.62 24.80 12.19
CA GLY A 302 -14.05 23.46 12.25
C GLY A 302 -13.48 22.98 10.92
N GLU A 303 -13.05 23.89 10.06
CA GLU A 303 -12.40 23.57 8.79
C GLU A 303 -11.13 22.72 9.00
N PHE A 304 -10.90 21.78 8.09
CA PHE A 304 -9.73 20.90 8.16
C PHE A 304 -9.45 20.23 6.83
N VAL A 305 -8.26 19.63 6.77
CA VAL A 305 -7.91 18.61 5.79
C VAL A 305 -7.32 17.43 6.53
N GLU A 306 -7.67 16.23 6.09
CA GLU A 306 -7.08 14.98 6.54
C GLU A 306 -6.45 14.28 5.35
N ILE A 307 -5.31 13.64 5.60
CA ILE A 307 -4.67 12.75 4.65
C ILE A 307 -4.66 11.33 5.18
N VAL A 308 -4.58 10.37 4.28
CA VAL A 308 -4.25 8.97 4.59
C VAL A 308 -2.98 8.62 3.84
N GLY A 309 -2.10 7.83 4.45
CA GLY A 309 -0.88 7.36 3.81
C GLY A 309 -0.20 6.25 4.58
N PRO A 310 0.95 5.76 4.08
CA PRO A 310 1.66 4.67 4.72
C PRO A 310 2.27 5.11 6.05
N VAL A 311 2.30 4.19 7.01
CA VAL A 311 2.89 4.39 8.32
C VAL A 311 4.36 4.77 8.22
N GLY A 312 4.76 5.68 9.10
CA GLY A 312 6.15 6.11 9.22
C GLY A 312 6.59 7.02 8.10
N LEU A 313 5.71 7.41 7.18
CA LEU A 313 5.97 8.45 6.20
C LEU A 313 6.26 9.79 6.93
N PRO A 314 7.48 10.34 6.84
CA PRO A 314 7.74 11.67 7.35
C PRO A 314 7.12 12.72 6.43
N LEU A 315 6.34 13.63 6.99
CA LEU A 315 5.71 14.72 6.24
C LEU A 315 6.58 15.98 6.18
N ASP A 316 7.87 15.89 6.52
CA ASP A 316 8.81 17.01 6.44
C ASP A 316 8.93 17.51 4.99
N GLY A 317 8.55 18.77 4.77
CA GLY A 317 8.55 19.40 3.46
C GLY A 317 7.27 19.18 2.65
N TRP A 318 6.29 18.43 3.17
CA TRP A 318 4.95 18.34 2.59
C TRP A 318 4.09 19.55 2.94
N SER A 319 3.12 19.86 2.09
CA SER A 319 2.14 20.91 2.33
C SER A 319 0.81 20.64 1.64
N VAL A 320 -0.27 21.22 2.18
CA VAL A 320 -1.53 21.41 1.46
C VAL A 320 -1.65 22.87 1.05
N VAL A 321 -1.85 23.11 -0.24
CA VAL A 321 -1.95 24.46 -0.83
C VAL A 321 -3.37 24.66 -1.33
N PHE A 322 -4.03 25.71 -0.87
CA PHE A 322 -5.41 26.02 -1.23
C PHE A 322 -5.48 27.12 -2.29
N TYR A 323 -6.42 26.94 -3.23
CA TYR A 323 -6.61 27.76 -4.41
C TYR A 323 -8.05 28.24 -4.54
N ASN A 324 -8.21 29.46 -5.02
CA ASN A 324 -9.50 30.01 -5.41
C ASN A 324 -9.96 29.36 -6.72
N GLY A 325 -11.16 28.78 -6.75
CA GLY A 325 -11.70 28.20 -7.98
C GLY A 325 -12.03 29.26 -9.03
N SER A 326 -12.41 28.82 -10.23
CA SER A 326 -12.97 29.68 -11.28
C SER A 326 -14.34 29.15 -11.68
N SER A 327 -15.36 30.03 -11.74
CA SER A 327 -16.70 29.71 -12.26
C SER A 327 -16.74 29.62 -13.78
#